data_AF-A0A0R2NVG2-F1
#
_entry.id   AF-A0A0R2NVG2-F1
#
_cell.length_a   1.000
_cell.length_b   1.000
_cell.length_c   1.000
_cell.angle_alpha   90.00
_cell.angle_beta   90.00
_cell.angle_gamma   90.00
#
_symmetry.space_group_name_H-M   'P 1'
#
loop_
_entity.id
_entity.type
_entity.pdbx_description
1 polymer ?
#
loop_
_entity_poly.entity_id
_entity_poly.type
_entity_poly.pdbx_seq_one_letter_code
_entity_poly.pdbx_strand_id
1 'polypeptide(L)'
;MSKEITMQGLRKVNILAGLLHLFQMAAVLALSSDFALPVTATYMAGPPGSSFAPSVILFETPIGLTVAIFLGLSALAHFIVASPKFFPRYSAGLLAQRNYFRWVEYSISSSVMIVLIAQVTGIADITALIAIFGVNASMILFGWLQEKYETPGNGGWLPFIFGCITGIIPWVALLFYVFSIGGVGETSA
;
A
#
# COMPACT_ATOMS: atom_id res chain seq x y z
N MET A 1 -31.46 5.22 -17.81
CA MET A 1 -30.89 3.89 -18.08
C MET A 1 -29.42 3.92 -17.67
N SER A 2 -28.99 3.02 -16.78
CA SER A 2 -27.57 2.86 -16.46
C SER A 2 -26.84 2.38 -17.73
N LYS A 3 -25.64 2.90 -17.98
CA LYS A 3 -24.80 2.47 -19.10
C LYS A 3 -24.42 1.00 -18.87
N GLU A 4 -24.59 0.16 -19.88
CA GLU A 4 -24.20 -1.26 -19.81
C GLU A 4 -22.67 -1.38 -19.67
N ILE A 5 -22.22 -2.18 -18.69
CA ILE A 5 -20.79 -2.41 -18.45
C ILE A 5 -20.29 -3.46 -19.46
N THR A 6 -19.44 -3.03 -20.39
CA THR A 6 -18.83 -3.92 -21.37
C THR A 6 -17.34 -4.10 -21.09
N MET A 7 -16.77 -5.26 -21.49
CA MET A 7 -15.32 -5.49 -21.36
C MET A 7 -14.50 -4.45 -22.14
N GLN A 8 -14.93 -4.09 -23.34
CA GLN A 8 -14.33 -2.99 -24.11
C GLN A 8 -14.38 -1.66 -23.34
N GLY A 9 -15.49 -1.36 -22.66
CA GLY A 9 -15.61 -0.22 -21.76
C GLY A 9 -14.60 -0.26 -20.62
N LEU A 10 -14.48 -1.39 -19.92
CA LEU A 10 -13.50 -1.58 -18.85
C LEU A 10 -12.05 -1.47 -19.33
N ARG A 11 -11.75 -1.92 -20.55
CA ARG A 11 -10.43 -1.72 -21.17
C ARG A 11 -10.10 -0.24 -21.33
N LYS A 12 -11.05 0.54 -21.86
CA LYS A 12 -10.89 2.00 -22.02
C LYS A 12 -10.70 2.68 -20.66
N VAL A 13 -11.47 2.29 -19.64
CA VAL A 13 -11.32 2.82 -18.28
C VAL A 13 -9.93 2.51 -17.71
N ASN A 14 -9.41 1.28 -17.87
CA ASN A 14 -8.05 0.96 -17.44
C ASN A 14 -7.00 1.81 -18.16
N ILE A 15 -7.13 2.04 -19.47
CA ILE A 15 -6.18 2.91 -20.21
C ILE A 15 -6.22 4.33 -19.66
N LEU A 16 -7.41 4.90 -19.46
CA LEU A 16 -7.56 6.27 -18.94
C LEU A 16 -7.02 6.40 -17.51
N ALA A 17 -7.30 5.42 -16.64
CA ALA A 17 -6.75 5.38 -15.29
C ALA A 17 -5.22 5.26 -15.30
N GLY A 18 -4.67 4.39 -16.15
CA GLY A 18 -3.22 4.25 -16.31
C GLY A 18 -2.55 5.54 -16.78
N LEU A 19 -3.16 6.24 -17.74
CA LEU A 19 -2.69 7.55 -18.20
C LEU A 19 -2.74 8.60 -17.09
N LEU A 20 -3.83 8.65 -16.32
CA LEU A 20 -3.97 9.58 -15.20
C LEU A 20 -2.85 9.36 -14.16
N HIS A 21 -2.63 8.12 -13.75
CA HIS A 21 -1.54 7.78 -12.83
C HIS A 21 -0.17 8.12 -13.40
N LEU A 22 0.06 7.86 -14.69
CA LEU A 22 1.32 8.18 -15.36
C LEU A 22 1.58 9.70 -15.39
N PHE A 23 0.56 10.50 -15.70
CA PHE A 23 0.68 11.96 -15.69
C PHE A 23 0.92 12.50 -14.28
N GLN A 24 0.25 11.95 -13.27
CA GLN A 24 0.51 12.30 -11.87
C GLN A 24 1.94 11.92 -11.45
N MET A 25 2.41 10.73 -11.83
CA MET A 25 3.78 10.29 -11.58
C MET A 25 4.79 11.27 -12.20
N ALA A 26 4.60 11.64 -13.47
CA ALA A 26 5.46 12.60 -14.16
C ALA A 26 5.43 13.99 -13.50
N ALA A 27 4.25 14.46 -13.08
CA ALA A 27 4.10 15.72 -12.38
C ALA A 27 4.83 15.71 -11.02
N VAL A 28 4.69 14.63 -10.24
CA VAL A 28 5.41 14.47 -8.96
C VAL A 28 6.92 14.46 -9.20
N LEU A 29 7.42 13.70 -10.18
CA LEU A 29 8.85 13.66 -10.48
C LEU A 29 9.41 15.02 -10.94
N ALA A 30 8.61 15.81 -11.67
CA ALA A 30 9.03 17.11 -12.18
C ALA A 30 8.94 18.23 -11.14
N LEU A 31 8.05 18.12 -10.15
CA LEU A 31 7.69 19.21 -9.24
C LEU A 31 8.08 18.95 -7.78
N SER A 32 8.46 17.72 -7.41
CA SER A 32 8.86 17.41 -6.03
C SER A 32 10.25 17.94 -5.69
N SER A 33 10.46 18.23 -4.41
CA SER A 33 11.79 18.51 -3.86
C SER A 33 12.55 17.21 -3.54
N ASP A 34 13.79 17.36 -3.10
CA ASP A 34 14.65 16.33 -2.55
C ASP A 34 14.31 15.93 -1.09
N PHE A 35 13.11 16.27 -0.62
CA PHE A 35 12.66 15.94 0.74
C PHE A 35 12.71 14.43 0.98
N ALA A 36 13.40 14.04 2.05
CA ALA A 36 13.58 12.66 2.47
C ALA A 36 13.29 12.49 3.97
N LEU A 37 12.80 11.31 4.35
CA LEU A 37 12.57 10.94 5.74
C LEU A 37 13.51 9.83 6.16
N PRO A 38 14.12 9.91 7.36
CA PRO A 38 15.09 8.92 7.80
C PRO A 38 14.42 7.57 8.08
N VAL A 39 15.15 6.51 7.79
CA VAL A 39 14.85 5.15 8.25
C VAL A 39 15.95 4.76 9.23
N THR A 40 15.54 4.43 10.45
CA THR A 40 16.45 4.29 11.58
C THR A 40 16.46 2.88 12.16
N ALA A 41 17.49 2.57 12.93
CA ALA A 41 17.51 1.42 13.83
C ALA A 41 18.09 1.82 15.19
N THR A 42 17.59 1.17 16.24
CA THR A 42 18.06 1.38 17.62
C THR A 42 18.46 0.02 18.20
N TYR A 43 19.74 -0.13 18.51
CA TYR A 43 20.31 -1.39 19.01
C TYR A 43 20.49 -1.37 20.53
N MET A 44 20.49 -2.54 21.17
CA MET A 44 20.82 -2.64 22.60
C MET A 44 22.30 -2.31 22.83
N ALA A 45 22.59 -1.53 23.87
CA ALA A 45 23.96 -1.21 24.30
C ALA A 45 24.40 -2.00 25.54
N GLY A 46 23.52 -2.87 26.07
CA GLY A 46 23.76 -3.73 27.22
C GLY A 46 22.84 -4.95 27.23
N PRO A 47 22.72 -5.66 28.36
CA PRO A 47 21.77 -6.78 28.50
C PRO A 47 20.31 -6.38 28.18
N PRO A 48 19.47 -7.30 27.69
CA PRO A 48 18.06 -7.02 27.41
C PRO A 48 17.34 -6.36 28.59
N GLY A 49 16.64 -5.26 28.31
CA GLY A 49 15.92 -4.47 29.33
C GLY A 49 16.75 -3.41 30.06
N SER A 50 18.02 -3.21 29.68
CA SER A 50 18.88 -2.16 30.27
C SER A 50 18.88 -0.86 29.46
N SER A 51 19.83 -0.70 28.53
CA SER A 51 20.05 0.53 27.77
C SER A 51 20.09 0.29 26.27
N PHE A 52 19.74 1.34 25.52
CA PHE A 52 19.82 1.38 24.07
C PHE A 52 20.93 2.32 23.63
N ALA A 53 21.60 1.96 22.54
CA ALA A 53 22.49 2.89 21.85
C ALA A 53 21.66 4.03 21.21
N PRO A 54 22.27 5.19 20.93
CA PRO A 54 21.62 6.21 20.12
C PRO A 54 21.10 5.64 18.79
N SER A 55 19.96 6.13 18.32
CA SER A 55 19.39 5.71 17.06
C SER A 55 20.31 6.08 15.89
N VAL A 56 20.48 5.18 14.94
CA VAL A 56 21.30 5.39 13.73
C VAL A 56 20.42 5.46 12.50
N ILE A 57 20.73 6.38 11.58
CA ILE A 57 20.09 6.43 10.26
C ILE A 57 20.74 5.37 9.38
N LEU A 58 19.94 4.44 8.87
CA LEU A 58 20.39 3.40 7.95
C LEU A 58 20.41 3.92 6.51
N PHE A 59 19.34 4.60 6.12
CA PHE A 59 19.15 5.26 4.83
C PHE A 59 17.97 6.25 4.94
N GLU A 60 17.71 6.99 3.87
CA GLU A 60 16.59 7.92 3.80
C GLU A 60 15.62 7.53 2.68
N THR A 61 14.32 7.72 2.92
CA THR A 61 13.28 7.52 1.92
C THR A 61 13.04 8.85 1.18
N PRO A 62 13.44 9.00 -0.09
CA PRO A 62 13.10 10.17 -0.89
C PRO A 62 11.59 10.17 -1.18
N ILE A 63 10.85 11.11 -0.57
CA ILE A 63 9.38 11.06 -0.55
C ILE A 63 8.79 11.27 -1.94
N GLY A 64 9.29 12.25 -2.69
CA GLY A 64 8.84 12.50 -4.07
C GLY A 64 8.99 11.27 -4.97
N LEU A 65 10.15 10.59 -4.87
CA LEU A 65 10.42 9.38 -5.64
C LEU A 65 9.51 8.21 -5.21
N THR A 66 9.32 8.00 -3.91
CA THR A 66 8.47 6.90 -3.42
C THR A 66 6.99 7.12 -3.72
N VAL A 67 6.52 8.38 -3.74
CA VAL A 67 5.18 8.74 -4.23
C VAL A 67 5.04 8.40 -5.72
N ALA A 68 6.04 8.77 -6.53
CA ALA A 68 6.07 8.42 -7.95
C ALA A 68 6.08 6.89 -8.16
N ILE A 69 6.73 6.12 -7.29
CA ILE A 69 6.74 4.64 -7.37
C ILE A 69 5.32 4.08 -7.27
N PHE A 70 4.51 4.44 -6.26
CA PHE A 70 3.17 3.85 -6.14
C PHE A 70 2.25 4.28 -7.29
N LEU A 71 2.37 5.52 -7.78
CA LEU A 71 1.65 5.99 -8.97
C LEU A 71 2.07 5.19 -10.22
N GLY A 72 3.36 4.96 -10.39
CA GLY A 72 3.92 4.17 -11.48
C GLY A 72 3.48 2.70 -11.44
N LEU A 73 3.41 2.10 -10.25
CA LEU A 73 2.90 0.74 -10.07
C LEU A 73 1.44 0.62 -10.51
N SER A 74 0.58 1.56 -10.11
CA SER A 74 -0.83 1.58 -10.55
C SER A 74 -0.95 1.83 -12.06
N ALA A 75 -0.16 2.76 -12.62
CA ALA A 75 -0.12 3.01 -14.06
C ALA A 75 0.29 1.75 -14.85
N LEU A 76 1.35 1.08 -14.41
CA LEU A 76 1.85 -0.16 -15.01
C LEU A 76 0.79 -1.27 -14.95
N ALA A 77 0.15 -1.49 -13.81
CA ALA A 77 -0.87 -2.52 -13.67
C ALA A 77 -2.07 -2.28 -14.59
N HIS A 78 -2.51 -1.02 -14.71
CA HIS A 78 -3.57 -0.64 -15.63
C HIS A 78 -3.20 -0.89 -17.10
N PHE A 79 -1.99 -0.54 -17.51
CA PHE A 79 -1.53 -0.81 -18.87
C PHE A 79 -1.32 -2.30 -19.15
N ILE A 80 -0.81 -3.06 -18.17
CA ILE A 80 -0.73 -4.53 -18.25
C ILE A 80 -2.13 -5.09 -18.50
N VAL A 81 -3.09 -4.75 -17.64
CA VAL A 81 -4.47 -5.24 -17.75
C VAL A 81 -5.12 -4.85 -19.08
N ALA A 82 -4.88 -3.65 -19.58
CA ALA A 82 -5.42 -3.19 -20.86
C ALA A 82 -4.69 -3.73 -22.10
N SER A 83 -3.52 -4.33 -21.93
CA SER A 83 -2.69 -4.84 -23.03
C SER A 83 -3.36 -6.02 -23.75
N PRO A 84 -3.18 -6.18 -25.08
CA PRO A 84 -3.74 -7.31 -25.81
C PRO A 84 -3.37 -8.69 -25.23
N LYS A 85 -2.17 -8.81 -24.65
CA LYS A 85 -1.66 -10.06 -24.08
C LYS A 85 -2.40 -10.48 -22.81
N PHE A 86 -2.70 -9.55 -21.91
CA PHE A 86 -3.27 -9.87 -20.59
C PHE A 86 -4.76 -9.56 -20.46
N PHE A 87 -5.30 -8.71 -21.32
CA PHE A 87 -6.72 -8.34 -21.30
C PHE A 87 -7.69 -9.54 -21.39
N PRO A 88 -7.42 -10.61 -22.19
CA PRO A 88 -8.27 -11.80 -22.17
C PRO A 88 -8.32 -12.49 -20.80
N ARG A 89 -7.17 -12.60 -20.11
CA ARG A 89 -7.08 -13.20 -18.76
C ARG A 89 -7.78 -12.33 -17.72
N TYR A 90 -7.63 -11.02 -17.81
CA TYR A 90 -8.37 -10.07 -16.96
C TYR A 90 -9.88 -10.23 -17.15
N SER A 91 -10.35 -10.24 -18.40
CA SER A 91 -11.77 -10.38 -18.73
C SER A 91 -12.35 -11.70 -18.21
N ALA A 92 -11.65 -12.82 -18.41
CA ALA A 92 -12.04 -14.12 -17.89
C ALA A 92 -12.11 -14.14 -16.34
N GLY A 93 -11.15 -13.47 -15.68
CA GLY A 93 -11.18 -13.30 -14.22
C GLY A 93 -12.43 -12.55 -13.76
N LEU A 94 -12.77 -11.44 -14.40
CA LEU A 94 -13.95 -10.66 -14.03
C LEU A 94 -15.26 -11.43 -14.22
N LEU A 95 -15.37 -12.21 -15.30
CA LEU A 95 -16.52 -13.10 -15.51
C LEU A 95 -16.64 -14.15 -14.40
N ALA A 96 -15.52 -14.57 -13.82
CA ALA A 96 -15.46 -15.44 -12.65
C ALA A 96 -15.53 -14.68 -11.31
N GLN A 97 -15.88 -13.38 -11.30
CA GLN A 97 -15.93 -12.53 -10.10
C GLN A 97 -14.57 -12.35 -9.39
N ARG A 98 -13.48 -12.25 -10.15
CA ARG A 98 -12.11 -12.15 -9.62
C ARG A 98 -11.27 -11.13 -10.36
N ASN A 99 -10.39 -10.43 -9.64
CA ASN A 99 -9.36 -9.60 -10.26
C ASN A 99 -8.01 -9.78 -9.57
N TYR A 100 -7.25 -10.78 -10.02
CA TYR A 100 -5.92 -11.08 -9.48
C TYR A 100 -4.88 -9.99 -9.75
N PHE A 101 -5.00 -9.25 -10.87
CA PHE A 101 -4.07 -8.16 -11.19
C PHE A 101 -4.13 -7.05 -10.14
N ARG A 102 -5.34 -6.71 -9.67
CA ARG A 102 -5.55 -5.75 -8.59
C ARG A 102 -4.90 -6.19 -7.29
N TRP A 103 -5.05 -7.46 -6.89
CA TRP A 103 -4.44 -7.93 -5.64
C TRP A 103 -2.91 -7.95 -5.70
N VAL A 104 -2.33 -8.28 -6.86
CA VAL A 104 -0.87 -8.18 -7.06
C VAL A 104 -0.42 -6.72 -6.92
N GLU A 105 -1.07 -5.79 -7.62
CA GLU A 105 -0.69 -4.38 -7.56
C GLU A 105 -0.90 -3.78 -6.16
N TYR A 106 -2.07 -3.93 -5.57
CA TYR A 106 -2.38 -3.37 -4.25
C TYR A 106 -1.45 -3.91 -3.15
N SER A 107 -0.99 -5.17 -3.25
CA SER A 107 -0.12 -5.74 -2.20
C SER A 107 1.22 -5.03 -2.12
N ILE A 108 1.61 -4.33 -3.18
CA ILE A 108 2.82 -3.51 -3.24
C ILE A 108 2.45 -2.03 -3.11
N SER A 109 1.59 -1.50 -3.97
CA SER A 109 1.31 -0.05 -4.04
C SER A 109 0.70 0.49 -2.73
N SER A 110 -0.33 -0.17 -2.19
CA SER A 110 -0.92 0.26 -0.92
C SER A 110 0.04 0.08 0.26
N SER A 111 0.92 -0.91 0.19
CA SER A 111 1.94 -1.16 1.22
C SER A 111 3.04 -0.09 1.20
N VAL A 112 3.42 0.40 0.02
CA VAL A 112 4.29 1.58 -0.13
C VAL A 112 3.59 2.83 0.43
N MET A 113 2.30 3.01 0.12
CA MET A 113 1.53 4.17 0.61
C MET A 113 1.44 4.21 2.14
N ILE A 114 1.12 3.10 2.80
CA ILE A 114 1.00 3.08 4.27
C ILE A 114 2.35 3.25 4.96
N VAL A 115 3.46 2.78 4.36
CA VAL A 115 4.82 3.08 4.84
C VAL A 115 5.10 4.59 4.77
N LEU A 116 4.74 5.25 3.68
CA LEU A 116 4.90 6.71 3.58
C LEU A 116 4.05 7.46 4.61
N ILE A 117 2.79 7.05 4.81
CA ILE A 117 1.94 7.65 5.85
C ILE A 117 2.59 7.46 7.23
N ALA A 118 3.10 6.26 7.52
CA ALA A 118 3.81 5.97 8.76
C ALA A 118 5.02 6.88 8.96
N GLN A 119 5.86 7.04 7.95
CA GLN A 119 7.01 7.93 8.02
C GLN A 119 6.60 9.39 8.24
N VAL A 120 5.57 9.88 7.53
CA VAL A 120 5.06 11.26 7.70
C VAL A 120 4.55 11.51 9.13
N THR A 121 3.97 10.49 9.78
CA THR A 121 3.58 10.58 11.20
C THR A 121 4.74 10.44 12.19
N GLY A 122 5.97 10.14 11.72
CA GLY A 122 7.16 10.03 12.56
C GLY A 122 7.66 8.61 12.84
N ILE A 123 7.05 7.58 12.25
CA ILE A 123 7.55 6.19 12.37
C ILE A 123 8.80 6.04 11.49
N ALA A 124 9.98 5.97 12.11
CA ALA A 124 11.26 5.84 11.39
C ALA A 124 11.90 4.45 11.50
N ASP A 125 11.55 3.65 12.51
CA ASP A 125 12.21 2.36 12.76
C ASP A 125 12.01 1.36 11.61
N ILE A 126 13.12 0.83 11.08
CA ILE A 126 13.11 -0.08 9.93
C ILE A 126 12.26 -1.33 10.16
N THR A 127 12.26 -1.88 11.39
CA THR A 127 11.52 -3.09 11.69
C THR A 127 10.02 -2.82 11.74
N ALA A 128 9.62 -1.65 12.28
CA ALA A 128 8.24 -1.18 12.25
C ALA A 128 7.75 -0.95 10.81
N LEU A 129 8.56 -0.30 9.95
CA LEU A 129 8.20 -0.06 8.56
C LEU A 129 8.05 -1.36 7.76
N ILE A 130 8.97 -2.33 7.94
CA ILE A 130 8.87 -3.66 7.33
C ILE A 130 7.60 -4.39 7.80
N ALA A 131 7.30 -4.34 9.10
CA ALA A 131 6.11 -4.98 9.66
C ALA A 131 4.81 -4.35 9.13
N ILE A 132 4.75 -3.01 9.06
CA ILE A 132 3.63 -2.25 8.48
C ILE A 132 3.42 -2.63 7.02
N PHE A 133 4.50 -2.69 6.23
CA PHE A 133 4.42 -3.13 4.85
C PHE A 133 3.87 -4.56 4.73
N GLY A 134 4.43 -5.49 5.50
CA GLY A 134 4.04 -6.91 5.46
C GLY A 134 2.60 -7.17 5.91
N VAL A 135 2.14 -6.51 6.98
CA VAL A 135 0.76 -6.68 7.47
C VAL A 135 -0.26 -6.04 6.53
N ASN A 136 0.08 -4.91 5.89
CA ASN A 136 -0.77 -4.32 4.85
C ASN A 136 -0.81 -5.19 3.58
N ALA A 137 0.31 -5.76 3.15
CA ALA A 137 0.32 -6.75 2.07
C ALA A 137 -0.56 -7.97 2.43
N SER A 138 -0.53 -8.42 3.69
CA SER A 138 -1.37 -9.52 4.19
C SER A 138 -2.86 -9.21 4.08
N MET A 139 -3.30 -7.98 4.43
CA MET A 139 -4.67 -7.51 4.23
C MET A 139 -5.13 -7.70 2.77
N ILE A 140 -4.29 -7.30 1.82
CA ILE A 140 -4.58 -7.45 0.39
C ILE A 140 -4.64 -8.92 -0.03
N LEU A 141 -3.71 -9.76 0.46
CA LEU A 141 -3.70 -11.19 0.16
C LEU A 141 -4.92 -11.91 0.74
N PHE A 142 -5.46 -11.47 1.88
CA PHE A 142 -6.73 -11.98 2.39
C PHE A 142 -7.91 -11.60 1.49
N GLY A 143 -7.92 -10.39 0.91
CA GLY A 143 -8.86 -10.01 -0.13
C GLY A 143 -8.76 -10.89 -1.39
N TRP A 144 -7.54 -11.28 -1.78
CA TRP A 144 -7.34 -12.30 -2.83
C TRP A 144 -7.99 -13.62 -2.42
N LEU A 145 -7.66 -14.15 -1.24
CA LEU A 145 -8.20 -15.43 -0.76
C LEU A 145 -9.73 -15.41 -0.73
N GLN A 146 -10.35 -14.29 -0.32
CA GLN A 146 -11.80 -14.09 -0.39
C GLN A 146 -12.33 -14.34 -1.80
N GLU A 147 -11.77 -13.69 -2.82
CA GLU A 147 -12.22 -13.89 -4.21
C GLU A 147 -11.90 -15.28 -4.77
N LYS A 148 -10.83 -15.92 -4.27
CA LYS A 148 -10.40 -17.24 -4.76
C LYS A 148 -11.29 -18.36 -4.23
N TYR A 149 -11.68 -18.31 -2.96
CA TYR A 149 -12.35 -19.42 -2.28
C TYR A 149 -13.84 -19.19 -2.03
N GLU A 150 -14.29 -17.94 -1.96
CA GLU A 150 -15.69 -17.61 -1.67
C GLU A 150 -16.44 -17.13 -2.92
N THR A 151 -17.76 -17.26 -2.91
CA THR A 151 -18.67 -16.80 -3.97
C THR A 151 -19.70 -15.85 -3.38
N PRO A 152 -20.00 -14.70 -4.01
CA PRO A 152 -21.00 -13.77 -3.49
C PRO A 152 -22.32 -14.46 -3.13
N GLY A 153 -22.78 -14.26 -1.88
CA GLY A 153 -24.01 -14.85 -1.36
C GLY A 153 -23.85 -16.21 -0.68
N ASN A 154 -22.66 -16.83 -0.67
CA ASN A 154 -22.44 -18.12 0.00
C ASN A 154 -22.25 -18.02 1.54
N GLY A 155 -22.15 -16.81 2.09
CA GLY A 155 -21.96 -16.57 3.52
C GLY A 155 -20.53 -16.74 4.04
N GLY A 156 -19.55 -17.01 3.18
CA GLY A 156 -18.14 -17.12 3.57
C GLY A 156 -17.47 -15.76 3.69
N TRP A 157 -17.10 -15.38 4.92
CA TRP A 157 -16.48 -14.09 5.24
C TRP A 157 -15.12 -14.23 5.93
N LEU A 158 -14.64 -15.44 6.16
CA LEU A 158 -13.47 -15.66 6.99
C LEU A 158 -12.21 -14.97 6.44
N PRO A 159 -11.86 -15.08 5.14
CA PRO A 159 -10.75 -14.32 4.59
C PRO A 159 -10.95 -12.80 4.71
N PHE A 160 -12.15 -12.28 4.41
CA PHE A 160 -12.45 -10.86 4.59
C PHE A 160 -12.22 -10.38 6.04
N ILE A 161 -12.68 -11.12 7.04
CA ILE A 161 -12.49 -10.80 8.46
C ILE A 161 -11.00 -10.76 8.81
N PHE A 162 -10.21 -11.73 8.33
CA PHE A 162 -8.75 -11.73 8.53
C PHE A 162 -8.07 -10.55 7.82
N GLY A 163 -8.59 -10.17 6.65
CA GLY A 163 -8.20 -8.94 5.95
C GLY A 163 -8.45 -7.70 6.81
N CYS A 164 -9.62 -7.57 7.43
CA CYS A 164 -9.94 -6.45 8.33
C CYS A 164 -9.02 -6.42 9.57
N ILE A 165 -8.77 -7.58 10.18
CA ILE A 165 -7.90 -7.69 11.36
C ILE A 165 -6.47 -7.25 11.02
N THR A 166 -5.92 -7.69 9.89
CA THR A 166 -4.58 -7.28 9.47
C THR A 166 -4.56 -5.81 8.99
N GLY A 167 -5.59 -5.39 8.29
CA GLY A 167 -5.71 -4.05 7.72
C GLY A 167 -5.83 -2.93 8.75
N ILE A 168 -6.38 -3.20 9.94
CA ILE A 168 -6.51 -2.20 10.99
C ILE A 168 -5.20 -1.96 11.77
N ILE A 169 -4.26 -2.91 11.76
CA ILE A 169 -3.02 -2.84 12.57
C ILE A 169 -2.16 -1.62 12.26
N PRO A 170 -1.86 -1.27 10.99
CA PRO A 170 -1.09 -0.06 10.70
C PRO A 170 -1.75 1.19 11.27
N TRP A 171 -3.06 1.34 11.12
CA TRP A 171 -3.79 2.51 11.62
C TRP A 171 -3.73 2.62 13.14
N VAL A 172 -3.85 1.51 13.86
CA VAL A 172 -3.68 1.50 15.32
C VAL A 172 -2.28 1.96 15.72
N ALA A 173 -1.24 1.54 15.00
CA ALA A 173 0.12 2.01 15.25
C ALA A 173 0.25 3.53 15.02
N LEU A 174 -0.37 4.07 13.96
CA LEU A 174 -0.36 5.51 13.67
C LEU A 174 -1.03 6.35 14.77
N LEU A 175 -2.05 5.82 15.48
CA LEU A 175 -2.74 6.56 16.55
C LEU A 175 -1.77 6.98 17.67
N PHE A 176 -0.77 6.15 17.99
CA PHE A 176 0.22 6.50 19.02
C PHE A 176 1.04 7.73 18.63
N TYR A 177 1.35 7.87 17.34
CA TYR A 177 2.17 8.95 16.81
C TYR A 177 1.34 10.22 16.62
N VAL A 178 0.15 10.10 16.00
CA VAL A 178 -0.75 11.25 15.77
C VAL A 178 -1.21 11.88 17.07
N PHE A 179 -1.54 11.08 18.09
CA PHE A 179 -1.97 11.59 19.40
C PHE A 179 -0.83 11.72 20.42
N SER A 180 0.41 11.41 20.02
CA SER A 180 1.57 11.45 20.92
C SER A 180 1.34 10.72 22.24
N ILE A 181 0.75 9.53 22.18
CA ILE A 181 0.33 8.78 23.38
C ILE A 181 1.57 8.41 24.21
N GLY A 182 1.66 8.92 25.43
CA GLY A 182 2.83 8.73 26.30
C GLY A 182 4.05 9.58 25.94
N GLY A 183 3.89 10.54 25.01
CA GLY A 183 4.91 11.51 24.63
C GLY A 183 5.11 12.62 25.66
N VAL A 184 6.18 13.41 25.47
CA VAL A 184 6.45 14.59 26.29
C VAL A 184 5.42 15.68 25.95
N GLY A 185 4.93 16.43 26.94
CA GLY A 185 3.69 17.23 26.88
C GLY A 185 3.53 18.31 25.81
N GLU A 186 4.44 18.44 24.84
CA GLU A 186 4.38 19.40 23.72
C GLU A 186 4.76 18.80 22.35
N THR A 187 4.62 17.49 22.15
CA THR A 187 4.78 16.93 20.79
C THR A 187 3.53 17.21 19.96
N SER A 188 3.60 18.22 19.06
CA SER A 188 2.67 18.38 17.95
C SER A 188 3.24 17.68 16.72
N ALA A 189 2.57 16.64 16.23
CA ALA A 189 2.81 16.07 14.91
C ALA A 189 2.30 17.02 13.81
#